data_AF-F0Y755-F1
#
_entry.id   AF-F0Y755-F1
#
_cell.length_a   1.000
_cell.length_b   1.000
_cell.length_c   1.000
_cell.angle_alpha   90.00
_cell.angle_beta   90.00
_cell.angle_gamma   90.00
#
_symmetry.space_group_name_H-M   'P 1'
#
loop_
_entity.id
_entity.type
_entity.pdbx_description
1 polymer ?
#
loop_
_entity_poly.entity_id
_entity_poly.type
_entity_poly.pdbx_seq_one_letter_code
_entity_poly.pdbx_strand_id
1 'polypeptide(L)' 'GDHVLVHCHASLSRSAAFILAYLMQKKGMTLLEAARCMKANWDATWPNDRFVFQLMEYERDL' A
#
# COMPACT_ATOMS: atom_id res chain seq x y z
N GLY A 1 13.48 9.60 16.23
CA GLY A 1 12.12 9.14 15.98
C GLY A 1 11.74 9.83 14.71
N ASP A 2 12.05 9.18 13.59
CA ASP A 2 12.31 9.92 12.36
C ASP A 2 11.09 9.81 11.45
N HIS A 3 10.76 10.93 10.81
CA HIS A 3 9.64 11.01 9.89
C HIS A 3 10.12 10.75 8.46
N VAL A 4 9.43 9.86 7.74
CA VAL A 4 9.75 9.51 6.35
C VAL A 4 8.58 9.89 5.46
N LEU A 5 8.86 10.64 4.38
CA LEU A 5 7.89 10.94 3.32
C LEU A 5 8.04 9.94 2.18
N VAL A 6 6.96 9.23 1.86
CA VAL A 6 6.89 8.35 0.69
C VAL A 6 5.99 9.00 -0.36
N HIS A 7 6.53 9.28 -1.55
CA HIS A 7 5.77 9.85 -2.65
C HIS A 7 6.15 9.21 -4.00
N CYS A 8 5.31 9.41 -5.01
CA CYS A 8 5.67 9.17 -6.40
C CYS A 8 5.29 10.38 -7.24
N HIS A 9 5.41 10.32 -8.58
CA HIS A 9 5.15 11.49 -9.43
C HIS A 9 3.72 12.04 -9.29
N ALA A 10 2.71 11.18 -9.40
CA ALA A 10 1.31 11.57 -9.27
C ALA A 10 0.72 11.22 -7.89
N SER A 11 1.50 10.60 -7.01
CA SER A 11 1.04 10.11 -5.70
C SER A 11 -0.12 9.09 -5.72
N LEU A 12 -0.50 8.58 -6.89
CA LEU A 12 -1.64 7.67 -7.05
C LEU A 12 -1.29 6.18 -6.97
N SER A 13 -0.14 5.75 -7.49
CA SER A 13 0.06 4.32 -7.79
C SER A 13 1.29 3.70 -7.09
N ARG A 14 2.51 4.16 -7.39
CA ARG A 14 3.74 3.58 -6.83
C ARG A 14 3.86 3.78 -5.31
N SER A 15 3.59 4.99 -4.84
CA SER A 15 3.57 5.30 -3.41
C SER A 15 2.47 4.53 -2.68
N ALA A 16 1.30 4.39 -3.30
CA ALA A 16 0.20 3.59 -2.76
C ALA A 16 0.61 2.13 -2.55
N ALA A 17 1.21 1.51 -3.58
CA ALA A 17 1.65 0.12 -3.50
C ALA A 17 2.67 -0.09 -2.38
N PHE A 18 3.65 0.81 -2.26
CA PHE A 18 4.66 0.73 -1.21
C PHE A 18 4.05 0.88 0.20
N ILE A 19 3.12 1.81 0.39
CA ILE A 19 2.45 2.02 1.68
C ILE A 19 1.62 0.78 2.06
N LEU A 20 0.89 0.18 1.10
CA LEU A 20 0.15 -1.05 1.35
C LEU A 20 1.07 -2.20 1.79
N ALA A 21 2.16 -2.44 1.05
CA ALA A 21 3.16 -3.45 1.41
C ALA A 21 3.78 -3.20 2.81
N TYR A 22 4.05 -1.94 3.14
CA TYR A 22 4.55 -1.57 4.45
C TYR A 22 3.56 -1.88 5.57
N LEU A 23 2.28 -1.54 5.39
CA LEU A 23 1.23 -1.85 6.36
C LEU A 23 1.10 -3.36 6.55
N MET A 24 1.13 -4.12 5.45
CA MET A 24 1.09 -5.59 5.53
C MET A 24 2.26 -6.14 6.34
N GLN A 25 3.50 -5.78 5.99
CA GLN A 25 4.69 -6.35 6.61
C GLN A 25 4.93 -5.86 8.05
N LYS A 26 4.67 -4.59 8.34
CA LYS A 26 5.02 -3.98 9.64
C LYS A 26 3.86 -3.92 10.62
N LYS A 27 2.62 -4.00 10.13
CA LYS A 27 1.42 -3.99 10.98
C LYS A 27 0.66 -5.32 10.96
N GLY A 28 1.12 -6.31 10.18
CA GLY A 28 0.47 -7.62 10.09
C GLY A 28 -0.92 -7.55 9.49
N MET A 29 -1.18 -6.52 8.67
CA MET A 29 -2.47 -6.35 7.99
C MET A 29 -2.54 -7.24 6.75
N THR A 30 -3.72 -7.78 6.46
CA THR A 30 -4.03 -8.30 5.13
C THR A 30 -4.02 -7.17 4.10
N LEU A 31 -3.87 -7.48 2.82
CA LEU A 31 -3.98 -6.51 1.73
C LEU A 31 -5.33 -5.79 1.78
N LEU A 32 -6.39 -6.51 2.11
CA LEU A 32 -7.74 -5.95 2.24
C LEU A 32 -7.83 -4.94 3.40
N GLU A 33 -7.26 -5.26 4.57
CA GLU A 33 -7.23 -4.34 5.72
C GLU A 33 -6.36 -3.11 5.43
N ALA A 34 -5.19 -3.30 4.84
CA ALA A 34 -4.30 -2.22 4.44
C ALA A 34 -4.99 -1.30 3.41
N ALA A 35 -5.70 -1.87 2.43
CA ALA A 35 -6.46 -1.13 1.44
C ALA A 35 -7.60 -0.32 2.08
N ARG A 36 -8.37 -0.92 3.00
CA ARG A 36 -9.42 -0.21 3.74
C ARG A 36 -8.84 0.94 4.58
N CYS A 37 -7.74 0.70 5.28
CA CYS A 37 -7.03 1.71 6.05
C CYS A 37 -6.58 2.87 5.16
N MET A 38 -5.96 2.56 4.01
CA MET A 38 -5.54 3.58 3.04
C MET A 38 -6.74 4.37 2.50
N LYS A 39 -7.80 3.71 2.04
CA LYS A 39 -8.99 4.39 1.49
C LYS A 39 -9.73 5.26 2.49
N ALA A 40 -9.75 4.89 3.77
CA ALA A 40 -10.34 5.71 4.83
C ALA A 40 -9.58 7.03 5.05
N ASN A 41 -8.26 7.06 4.79
CA ASN A 41 -7.42 8.25 4.98
C ASN A 41 -7.12 8.99 3.67
N TRP A 42 -7.16 8.29 2.53
CA TRP A 42 -6.79 8.80 1.22
C TRP A 42 -7.52 8.06 0.09
N ASP A 43 -8.78 8.43 -0.12
CA ASP A 43 -9.68 7.72 -1.05
C ASP A 43 -9.26 7.81 -2.52
N ALA A 44 -8.67 8.93 -2.95
CA ALA A 44 -8.29 9.18 -4.35
C ALA A 44 -7.15 8.28 -4.87
N THR A 45 -6.46 7.53 -3.99
CA THR A 45 -5.24 6.80 -4.32
C THR A 45 -5.48 5.31 -4.47
N TRP A 46 -4.89 4.70 -5.50
CA TRP A 46 -4.97 3.26 -5.75
C TRP A 46 -3.82 2.78 -6.65
N PRO A 47 -3.14 1.67 -6.31
CA PRO A 47 -2.17 1.06 -7.20
C PRO A 47 -2.82 0.67 -8.54
N ASN A 48 -2.02 0.55 -9.60
CA ASN A 48 -2.54 -0.06 -10.83
C ASN A 48 -2.72 -1.58 -10.61
N ASP A 49 -3.47 -2.23 -11.50
CA ASP A 49 -3.80 -3.66 -11.38
C ASP A 49 -2.56 -4.55 -11.26
N ARG A 50 -1.48 -4.24 -12.00
CA ARG A 50 -0.22 -4.98 -11.88
C ARG A 50 0.36 -4.92 -10.47
N PHE A 51 0.37 -3.75 -9.83
CA PHE A 51 0.80 -3.62 -8.44
C PHE A 51 -0.15 -4.32 -7.48
N VAL A 52 -1.47 -4.32 -7.74
CA VAL A 52 -2.42 -5.07 -6.92
C VAL A 52 -2.12 -6.57 -6.98
N PHE A 53 -1.87 -7.12 -8.17
CA PHE A 53 -1.47 -8.54 -8.30
C PHE A 53 -0.15 -8.84 -7.58
N GLN A 54 0.84 -7.97 -7.71
CA GLN A 54 2.12 -8.11 -6.99
C GLN A 54 1.94 -8.02 -5.47
N LEU A 55 0.99 -7.22 -4.98
CA LEU A 55 0.67 -7.16 -3.55
C LEU A 55 -0.05 -8.42 -3.07
N MET A 56 -0.91 -9.02 -3.89
CA MET A 56 -1.54 -10.31 -3.58
C MET A 56 -0.53 -11.46 -3.56
N GLU A 57 0.47 -11.42 -4.46
CA GLU A 57 1.63 -12.34 -4.42
C GLU A 57 2.42 -12.13 -3.13
N TYR A 58 2.77 -10.87 -2.84
CA TYR A 58 3.50 -10.51 -1.63
C TYR A 58 2.78 -10.94 -0.35
N GLU A 59 1.46 -10.79 -0.26
CA GLU A 59 0.67 -11.24 0.89
C GLU A 59 0.81 -12.75 1.15
N ARG A 60 0.93 -13.56 0.09
CA ARG A 60 1.08 -15.02 0.23
C ARG A 60 2.48 -15.44 0.66
N ASP A 61 3.47 -14.60 0.40
CA ASP A 61 4.89 -14.86 0.69
C ASP A 61 5.33 -14.28 2.06
N LEU A 62 4.47 -13.50 2.72
CA LEU A 62 4.67 -12.94 4.07
C LEU A 62 4.37 -13.96 5.17
#